data_AF-A0A6N6QBM1-F1
#
_entry.id   AF-A0A6N6QBM1-F1
#
_cell.length_a   1.000
_cell.length_b   1.000
_cell.length_c   1.000
_cell.angle_alpha   90.00
_cell.angle_beta   90.00
_cell.angle_gamma   90.00
#
_symmetry.space_group_name_H-M   'P 1'
#
loop_
_entity.id
_entity.type
_entity.pdbx_description
1 polymer ?
#
loop_
_entity_poly.entity_id
_entity_poly.type
_entity_poly.pdbx_seq_one_letter_code
_entity_poly.pdbx_strand_id
1 'polypeptide(L)'
;MTYLSRPVWTMVPNAADGAAKEWTYDLRELQLGFGRPDFGPTQRHVLRGWTISVSLPTATDVASFEAFVDGAKGRLNGFWFPEPLRMASVVSAPSTTVVDLARIGLADTWGDDASAHLLFTAPDGTQTIVSVTDAVTDGGNDRVTVSPALPATPTALWRVQRLLYCRLADDAEQADLIAENWQTRSVRVLELPEEYSAIETGEQPVYLYRFFQIIDGDEISWHYTSFLGDIVSGGQTFTAANLRHGTIRRSTRADREEVSIEATFDAGAPWASSLPAPPSFPIRVEIAQAAYATPDVTGILFTGRESGSVQFDGRKVTMKFASWLDSIESRVPHMLFGPRCPFDVFDARTCGVDPSGYEITAEIVRILYQQIILGSVGGSPAADYYAGGRITVGTGDHREIRTILGSTVADDGTMLLTLNARFVWAIEGDGVLIRPGCQKTWSDCVAKFSNTRFGGTPFLPKSNLTFKVADIATTGGKK
;
A
#
# COMPACT_ATOMS: atom_id res chain seq x y z
N MET A 1 20.62 28.62 -22.01
CA MET A 1 19.27 29.20 -22.23
C MET A 1 18.31 28.53 -21.26
N THR A 2 17.34 29.26 -20.69
CA THR A 2 16.32 28.70 -19.79
C THR A 2 14.92 29.02 -20.33
N TYR A 3 14.01 28.06 -20.20
CA TYR A 3 12.61 28.19 -20.62
C TYR A 3 11.72 27.50 -19.60
N LEU A 4 10.66 28.19 -19.16
CA LEU A 4 9.77 27.72 -18.08
C LEU A 4 10.54 27.17 -16.87
N SER A 5 11.53 27.92 -16.38
CA SER A 5 12.42 27.58 -15.25
C SER A 5 13.34 26.37 -15.43
N ARG A 6 13.39 25.75 -16.62
CA ARG A 6 14.22 24.59 -16.93
C ARG A 6 15.29 24.91 -17.97
N PRO A 7 16.45 24.23 -17.95
CA PRO A 7 17.49 24.44 -18.95
C PRO A 7 17.04 23.93 -20.32
N VAL A 8 17.55 24.56 -21.37
CA VAL A 8 17.36 24.14 -22.77
C VAL A 8 18.66 23.55 -23.29
N TRP A 9 18.56 22.39 -23.93
CA TRP A 9 19.68 21.73 -24.60
C TRP A 9 20.17 22.56 -25.78
N THR A 10 21.43 23.01 -25.73
CA THR A 10 22.04 23.87 -26.77
C THR A 10 23.13 23.17 -27.58
N MET A 11 23.50 21.94 -27.23
CA MET A 11 24.60 21.23 -27.87
C MET A 11 24.14 20.57 -29.16
N VAL A 12 24.95 20.69 -30.22
CA VAL A 12 24.61 20.16 -31.54
C VAL A 12 24.94 18.66 -31.59
N PRO A 13 23.97 17.77 -31.86
CA PRO A 13 24.25 16.35 -32.06
C PRO A 13 25.19 16.13 -33.25
N ASN A 14 26.05 15.12 -33.16
CA ASN A 14 26.93 14.73 -34.24
C ASN A 14 26.13 14.24 -35.44
N ALA A 15 26.20 14.97 -36.56
CA ALA A 15 25.49 14.62 -37.78
C ALA A 15 25.96 13.30 -38.41
N ALA A 16 27.20 12.86 -38.12
CA ALA A 16 27.76 11.63 -38.66
C ALA A 16 27.21 10.36 -37.98
N ASP A 17 26.88 10.44 -36.68
CA ASP A 17 26.40 9.28 -35.91
C ASP A 17 24.87 9.14 -35.90
N GLY A 18 24.15 10.16 -36.37
CA GLY A 18 22.68 10.18 -36.50
C GLY A 18 21.95 10.04 -35.15
N ALA A 19 21.06 10.97 -34.82
CA ALA A 19 20.18 10.75 -33.67
C ALA A 19 19.28 9.54 -33.95
N ALA A 20 19.32 8.52 -33.08
CA ALA A 20 18.44 7.36 -33.19
C ALA A 20 17.15 7.63 -32.42
N LYS A 21 16.01 7.57 -33.12
CA LYS A 21 14.67 7.74 -32.53
C LYS A 21 14.04 6.38 -32.26
N GLU A 22 13.69 6.12 -31.00
CA GLU A 22 13.02 4.90 -30.56
C GLU A 22 11.59 5.22 -30.09
N TRP A 23 10.67 4.31 -30.38
CA TRP A 23 9.28 4.40 -29.96
C TRP A 23 8.99 3.21 -29.06
N THR A 24 8.54 3.47 -27.84
CA THR A 24 8.18 2.40 -26.89
C THR A 24 6.68 2.34 -26.77
N TYR A 25 6.12 1.19 -27.16
CA TYR A 25 4.72 0.86 -26.99
C TYR A 25 4.63 -0.37 -26.08
N ASP A 26 3.78 -0.33 -25.06
CA ASP A 26 3.43 -1.52 -24.28
C ASP A 26 2.42 -2.37 -25.09
N LEU A 27 2.94 -3.18 -26.01
CA LEU A 27 2.16 -4.06 -26.90
C LEU A 27 1.92 -5.44 -26.29
N ARG A 28 1.62 -5.57 -24.99
CA ARG A 28 1.30 -6.87 -24.39
C ARG A 28 0.03 -7.47 -25.02
N GLU A 29 0.21 -8.17 -26.13
CA GLU A 29 -0.81 -8.90 -26.86
C GLU A 29 -0.60 -10.42 -26.69
N LEU A 30 -1.66 -11.08 -26.20
CA LEU A 30 -1.97 -12.50 -26.33
C LEU A 30 -0.99 -13.54 -25.73
N GLN A 31 -1.21 -13.88 -24.46
CA GLN A 31 -1.00 -15.24 -23.98
C GLN A 31 -2.35 -16.00 -24.07
N LEU A 32 -2.40 -17.06 -24.88
CA LEU A 32 -3.58 -17.93 -25.07
C LEU A 32 -4.09 -18.49 -23.74
N GLY A 33 -5.25 -17.99 -23.29
CA GLY A 33 -5.99 -18.50 -22.13
C GLY A 33 -7.39 -17.90 -22.06
N PHE A 34 -8.41 -18.75 -21.89
CA PHE A 34 -9.83 -18.41 -21.99
C PHE A 34 -10.30 -17.29 -21.04
N GLY A 35 -11.08 -16.35 -21.57
CA GLY A 35 -11.73 -15.25 -20.84
C GLY A 35 -11.22 -13.89 -21.33
N ARG A 36 -11.94 -13.25 -22.26
CA ARG A 36 -11.50 -12.01 -22.92
C ARG A 36 -11.31 -10.89 -21.88
N PRO A 37 -10.08 -10.49 -21.54
CA PRO A 37 -9.86 -9.34 -20.68
C PRO A 37 -10.06 -8.10 -21.55
N ASP A 38 -10.87 -7.16 -21.07
CA ASP A 38 -11.01 -5.86 -21.70
C ASP A 38 -9.75 -5.05 -21.33
N PHE A 39 -8.85 -4.88 -22.29
CA PHE A 39 -7.66 -4.06 -22.11
C PHE A 39 -7.94 -2.68 -22.74
N GLY A 40 -8.20 -1.69 -21.90
CA GLY A 40 -8.13 -0.30 -22.32
C GLY A 40 -6.67 0.11 -22.52
N PRO A 41 -6.36 1.06 -23.42
CA PRO A 41 -5.03 1.64 -23.50
C PRO A 41 -4.69 2.29 -22.15
N THR A 42 -3.73 1.72 -21.43
CA THR A 42 -3.21 2.30 -20.18
C THR A 42 -2.33 3.52 -20.46
N GLN A 43 -1.82 3.65 -21.68
CA GLN A 43 -0.94 4.73 -22.09
C GLN A 43 -1.71 5.71 -23.00
N ARG A 44 -1.82 6.97 -22.56
CA ARG A 44 -2.51 8.05 -23.30
C ARG A 44 -1.65 8.69 -24.39
N HIS A 45 -0.32 8.62 -24.26
CA HIS A 45 0.63 9.32 -25.15
C HIS A 45 1.75 8.40 -25.62
N VAL A 46 2.21 8.61 -26.86
CA VAL A 46 3.38 7.92 -27.40
C VAL A 46 4.65 8.51 -26.81
N LEU A 47 5.42 7.69 -26.09
CA LEU A 47 6.73 8.08 -25.55
C LEU A 47 7.81 7.97 -26.62
N ARG A 48 8.63 9.01 -26.76
CA ARG A 48 9.77 9.04 -27.68
C ARG A 48 11.07 8.97 -26.88
N GLY A 49 11.92 8.03 -27.24
CA GLY A 49 13.30 7.96 -26.77
C GLY A 49 14.26 8.43 -27.85
N TRP A 50 15.33 9.12 -27.44
CA TRP A 50 16.40 9.53 -28.33
C TRP A 50 17.74 9.13 -27.76
N THR A 51 18.60 8.56 -28.60
CA THR A 51 20.03 8.42 -28.30
C THR A 51 20.78 9.41 -29.16
N ILE A 52 21.55 10.29 -28.51
CA ILE A 52 22.34 11.33 -29.16
C ILE A 52 23.82 11.21 -28.81
N SER A 53 24.65 11.39 -29.82
CA SER A 53 26.10 11.54 -29.66
C SER A 53 26.48 12.99 -29.88
N VAL A 54 27.32 13.55 -29.01
CA VAL A 54 27.85 14.92 -29.14
C VAL A 54 29.38 14.85 -29.19
N SER A 55 29.96 15.51 -30.19
CA SER A 55 31.42 15.67 -30.30
C SER A 55 31.85 16.93 -29.54
N LEU A 56 32.75 16.77 -28.58
CA LEU A 56 33.26 17.81 -27.69
C LEU A 56 34.76 17.96 -27.95
N PRO A 57 35.18 18.87 -28.86
CA PRO A 57 36.58 18.98 -29.29
C PRO A 57 37.47 19.77 -28.33
N THR A 58 36.91 20.54 -27.39
CA THR A 58 37.67 21.35 -26.44
C THR A 58 37.32 21.02 -24.99
N ALA A 59 38.24 21.32 -24.05
CA ALA A 59 38.01 21.15 -22.62
C ALA A 59 36.83 21.99 -22.10
N THR A 60 36.59 23.15 -22.73
CA THR A 60 35.45 24.02 -22.40
C THR A 60 34.12 23.39 -22.81
N ASP A 61 34.09 22.70 -23.96
CA ASP A 61 32.90 21.97 -24.41
C ASP A 61 32.60 20.78 -23.49
N VAL A 62 33.64 20.06 -23.06
CA VAL A 62 33.53 18.96 -22.08
C VAL A 62 32.98 19.46 -20.75
N ALA A 63 33.55 20.53 -20.18
CA ALA A 63 33.09 21.10 -18.92
C ALA A 63 31.65 21.64 -19.01
N SER A 64 31.27 22.23 -20.16
CA SER A 64 29.91 22.72 -20.39
C SER A 64 28.89 21.58 -20.49
N PHE A 65 29.30 20.46 -21.10
CA PHE A 65 28.51 19.23 -21.15
C PHE A 65 28.29 18.63 -19.77
N GLU A 66 29.37 18.46 -19.01
CA GLU A 66 29.30 17.90 -17.64
C GLU A 66 28.44 18.77 -16.73
N ALA A 67 28.60 20.09 -16.77
CA ALA A 67 27.78 21.00 -15.98
C ALA A 67 26.29 20.93 -16.34
N PHE A 68 25.96 20.74 -17.63
CA PHE A 68 24.56 20.55 -18.05
C PHE A 68 24.01 19.21 -17.54
N VAL A 69 24.74 18.12 -17.75
CA VAL A 69 24.29 16.78 -17.35
C VAL A 69 24.17 16.68 -15.84
N ASP A 70 25.12 17.23 -15.07
CA ASP A 70 25.02 17.27 -13.60
C ASP A 70 23.80 18.04 -13.10
N GLY A 71 23.40 19.11 -13.80
CA GLY A 71 22.15 19.83 -13.50
C GLY A 71 20.87 19.09 -13.92
N ALA A 72 20.98 18.14 -14.84
CA ALA A 72 19.89 17.32 -15.36
C ALA A 72 19.84 15.89 -14.76
N LYS A 73 20.81 15.53 -13.91
CA LYS A 73 20.87 14.22 -13.23
C LYS A 73 19.71 14.04 -12.26
N GLY A 74 19.24 12.80 -12.15
CA GLY A 74 18.16 12.43 -11.25
C GLY A 74 16.76 12.59 -11.83
N ARG A 75 15.82 11.84 -11.25
CA ARG A 75 14.49 11.59 -11.82
C ARG A 75 13.56 12.80 -11.90
N LEU A 76 13.87 13.90 -11.21
CA LEU A 76 13.03 15.11 -11.08
C LEU A 76 13.54 16.30 -11.91
N ASN A 77 14.67 16.12 -12.60
CA ASN A 77 15.36 17.20 -13.31
C ASN A 77 15.19 17.03 -14.83
N GLY A 78 14.08 17.54 -15.35
CA GLY A 78 13.82 17.61 -16.78
C GLY A 78 14.44 18.83 -17.44
N PHE A 79 14.58 18.76 -18.77
CA PHE A 79 15.10 19.83 -19.60
C PHE A 79 14.40 19.84 -20.96
N TRP A 80 14.49 20.98 -21.65
CA TRP A 80 13.93 21.15 -22.97
C TRP A 80 14.91 20.72 -24.06
N PHE A 81 14.49 19.82 -24.93
CA PHE A 81 15.30 19.20 -25.96
C PHE A 81 14.76 19.50 -27.37
N PRO A 82 15.48 20.25 -28.23
CA PRO A 82 15.06 20.48 -29.62
C PRO A 82 15.07 19.18 -30.42
N GLU A 83 13.97 18.85 -31.10
CA GLU A 83 13.87 17.61 -31.89
C GLU A 83 14.96 17.58 -32.99
N PRO A 84 15.90 16.61 -32.96
CA PRO A 84 17.10 16.66 -33.79
C PRO A 84 16.87 16.19 -35.23
N LEU A 85 15.88 15.33 -35.48
CA LEU A 85 15.60 14.75 -36.80
C LEU A 85 14.54 15.51 -37.61
N ARG A 86 13.81 16.45 -37.00
CA ARG A 86 12.69 17.12 -37.65
C ARG A 86 12.77 18.62 -37.47
N MET A 87 13.09 19.30 -38.57
CA MET A 87 13.13 20.76 -38.65
C MET A 87 12.14 21.21 -39.72
N ALA A 88 11.23 22.12 -39.34
CA ALA A 88 10.33 22.77 -40.26
C ALA A 88 10.94 24.07 -40.79
N SER A 89 10.62 24.42 -42.02
CA SER A 89 10.85 25.74 -42.58
C SER A 89 9.57 26.58 -42.47
N VAL A 90 9.74 27.88 -42.27
CA VAL A 90 8.63 28.84 -42.39
C VAL A 90 8.26 28.99 -43.87
N VAL A 91 6.98 28.88 -44.20
CA VAL A 91 6.47 29.10 -45.56
C VAL A 91 6.06 30.56 -45.72
N SER A 92 5.25 31.03 -44.77
CA SER A 92 4.78 32.42 -44.69
C SER A 92 4.52 32.79 -43.23
N ALA A 93 4.43 34.09 -42.93
CA ALA A 93 4.08 34.56 -41.60
C ALA A 93 3.18 35.79 -41.72
N PRO A 94 1.85 35.63 -41.57
CA PRO A 94 0.92 36.75 -41.62
C PRO A 94 1.19 37.83 -40.55
N SER A 95 1.79 37.46 -39.42
CA SER A 95 2.17 38.37 -38.35
C SER A 95 3.30 37.78 -37.48
N THR A 96 3.70 38.49 -36.43
CA THR A 96 4.64 37.98 -35.42
C THR A 96 4.04 36.92 -34.49
N THR A 97 2.72 36.72 -34.52
CA THR A 97 2.00 35.73 -33.69
C THR A 97 1.40 34.59 -34.51
N VAL A 98 1.36 34.70 -35.83
CA VAL A 98 0.78 33.69 -36.72
C VAL A 98 1.80 33.34 -37.79
N VAL A 99 2.15 32.05 -37.88
CA VAL A 99 3.18 31.55 -38.78
C VAL A 99 2.68 30.29 -39.49
N ASP A 100 2.89 30.21 -40.80
CA ASP A 100 2.62 29.03 -41.61
C ASP A 100 3.92 28.23 -41.76
N LEU A 101 3.92 27.01 -41.24
CA LEU A 101 5.05 26.09 -41.28
C LEU A 101 4.83 25.04 -42.37
N ALA A 102 5.92 24.63 -43.01
CA ALA A 102 5.90 23.44 -43.86
C ALA A 102 5.37 22.26 -43.05
N ARG A 103 4.52 21.42 -43.66
CA ARG A 103 3.74 20.40 -42.95
C ARG A 103 4.61 19.49 -42.08
N ILE A 104 4.45 19.60 -40.76
CA ILE A 104 5.05 18.73 -39.75
C ILE A 104 4.01 17.88 -39.01
N GLY A 105 2.73 18.03 -39.36
CA GLY A 105 1.63 17.29 -38.74
C GLY A 105 1.31 17.80 -37.34
N LEU A 106 1.72 19.04 -37.02
CA LEU A 106 1.42 19.63 -35.71
C LEU A 106 -0.08 19.88 -35.57
N ALA A 107 -0.72 20.41 -36.62
CA ALA A 107 -2.17 20.63 -36.63
C ALA A 107 -2.95 19.31 -36.52
N ASP A 108 -2.44 18.23 -37.15
CA ASP A 108 -3.06 16.90 -37.10
C ASP A 108 -3.03 16.31 -35.68
N THR A 109 -1.96 16.57 -34.91
CA THR A 109 -1.80 16.09 -33.53
C THR A 109 -2.36 17.04 -32.46
N TRP A 110 -2.79 18.24 -32.83
CA TRP A 110 -3.17 19.30 -31.88
C TRP A 110 -4.40 18.92 -31.05
N GLY A 111 -5.33 18.15 -31.63
CA GLY A 111 -6.51 17.66 -30.94
C GLY A 111 -6.23 16.62 -29.85
N ASP A 112 -5.08 15.93 -29.94
CA ASP A 112 -4.67 14.91 -28.97
C ASP A 112 -3.91 15.53 -27.79
N ASP A 113 -3.13 16.58 -28.04
CA ASP A 113 -2.34 17.31 -27.05
C ASP A 113 -2.13 18.77 -27.46
N ALA A 114 -2.85 19.68 -26.80
CA ALA A 114 -2.82 21.13 -27.07
C ALA A 114 -1.66 21.85 -26.36
N SER A 115 -0.56 21.13 -26.08
CA SER A 115 0.65 21.71 -25.47
C SER A 115 1.89 21.45 -26.34
N ALA A 116 2.24 22.42 -27.17
CA ALA A 116 3.44 22.37 -27.99
C ALA A 116 4.29 23.64 -27.83
N HIS A 117 5.61 23.44 -27.81
CA HIS A 117 6.59 24.50 -27.78
C HIS A 117 7.48 24.43 -29.03
N LEU A 118 7.80 25.60 -29.58
CA LEU A 118 8.60 25.71 -30.80
C LEU A 118 9.82 26.58 -30.54
N LEU A 119 10.97 26.14 -31.06
CA LEU A 119 12.20 26.88 -31.11
C LEU A 119 12.38 27.45 -32.52
N PHE A 120 12.33 28.78 -32.63
CA PHE A 120 12.62 29.52 -33.85
C PHE A 120 14.08 29.95 -33.85
N THR A 121 14.82 29.58 -34.89
CA THR A 121 16.19 30.03 -35.14
C THR A 121 16.19 30.95 -36.36
N ALA A 122 16.55 32.21 -36.13
CA ALA A 122 16.70 33.21 -37.17
C ALA A 122 18.03 33.02 -37.94
N PRO A 123 18.18 33.61 -39.14
CA PRO A 123 19.38 33.41 -39.98
C PRO A 123 20.68 33.94 -39.37
N ASP A 124 20.58 34.87 -38.43
CA ASP A 124 21.68 35.41 -37.63
C ASP A 124 22.08 34.49 -36.44
N GLY A 125 21.37 33.38 -36.25
CA GLY A 125 21.56 32.44 -35.15
C GLY A 125 20.74 32.77 -33.90
N THR A 126 19.95 33.85 -33.91
CA THR A 126 19.13 34.23 -32.75
C THR A 126 18.02 33.21 -32.52
N GLN A 127 17.93 32.68 -31.31
CA GLN A 127 16.96 31.66 -30.91
C GLN A 127 15.84 32.25 -30.05
N THR A 128 14.59 31.99 -30.44
CA THR A 128 13.39 32.38 -29.70
C THR A 128 12.51 31.17 -29.43
N ILE A 129 12.11 30.97 -28.18
CA ILE A 129 11.18 29.89 -27.79
C ILE A 129 9.80 30.50 -27.56
N VAL A 130 8.78 29.86 -28.13
CA VAL A 130 7.37 30.24 -27.99
C VAL A 130 6.51 29.02 -27.71
N SER A 131 5.41 29.21 -26.98
CA SER A 131 4.34 28.21 -26.89
C SER A 131 3.37 28.39 -28.07
N VAL A 132 2.83 27.29 -28.54
CA VAL A 132 1.74 27.28 -29.52
C VAL A 132 0.44 27.41 -28.74
N THR A 133 -0.42 28.33 -29.15
CA THR A 133 -1.75 28.52 -28.56
C THR A 133 -2.85 27.95 -29.44
N ASP A 134 -2.59 27.79 -30.73
CA ASP A 134 -3.50 27.16 -31.68
C ASP A 134 -2.71 26.61 -32.88
N ALA A 135 -3.16 25.49 -33.45
CA ALA A 135 -2.58 24.91 -34.65
C ALA A 135 -3.67 24.34 -35.57
N VAL A 136 -3.71 24.81 -36.81
CA VAL A 136 -4.70 24.42 -37.82
C VAL A 136 -4.03 24.15 -39.15
N THR A 137 -4.63 23.28 -39.97
CA THR A 137 -4.17 23.09 -41.35
C THR A 137 -4.70 24.21 -42.24
N ASP A 138 -3.83 24.98 -42.88
CA ASP A 138 -4.20 25.99 -43.87
C ASP A 138 -3.39 25.80 -45.16
N GLY A 139 -4.08 25.67 -46.30
CA GLY A 139 -3.43 25.46 -47.60
C GLY A 139 -2.50 24.24 -47.69
N GLY A 140 -2.66 23.24 -46.81
CA GLY A 140 -1.78 22.07 -46.72
C GLY A 140 -0.55 22.24 -45.82
N ASN A 141 -0.39 23.42 -45.21
CA ASN A 141 0.64 23.76 -44.23
C ASN A 141 0.08 23.74 -42.80
N ASP A 142 0.95 23.70 -41.80
CA ASP A 142 0.56 23.86 -40.41
C ASP A 142 0.60 25.36 -40.06
N ARG A 143 -0.56 26.00 -39.96
CA ARG A 143 -0.68 27.37 -39.42
C ARG A 143 -0.69 27.30 -37.91
N VAL A 144 0.29 27.93 -37.27
CA VAL A 144 0.41 28.01 -35.82
C VAL A 144 0.18 29.44 -35.34
N THR A 145 -0.57 29.57 -34.25
CA THR A 145 -0.63 30.79 -33.44
C THR A 145 0.27 30.60 -32.23
N VAL A 146 1.13 31.58 -31.94
CA VAL A 146 2.16 31.47 -30.91
C VAL A 146 2.08 32.59 -29.87
N SER A 147 2.55 32.29 -28.66
CA SER A 147 2.72 33.22 -27.55
C SER A 147 4.03 32.94 -26.79
N PRO A 148 4.82 33.96 -26.40
CA PRO A 148 4.67 35.38 -26.75
C PRO A 148 4.91 35.63 -28.24
N ALA A 149 4.62 36.85 -28.71
CA ALA A 149 4.90 37.24 -30.09
C ALA A 149 6.40 37.13 -30.41
N LEU A 150 6.73 36.69 -31.63
CA LEU A 150 8.10 36.63 -32.11
C LEU A 150 8.71 38.04 -32.22
N PRO A 151 10.04 38.18 -32.03
CA PRO A 151 10.70 39.49 -32.03
C PRO A 151 10.64 40.19 -33.40
N ALA A 152 10.48 39.44 -34.48
CA ALA A 152 10.29 39.94 -35.83
C ALA A 152 9.40 38.97 -36.62
N THR A 153 8.86 39.43 -37.76
CA THR A 153 8.05 38.57 -38.63
C THR A 153 8.96 37.53 -39.29
N PRO A 154 8.78 36.23 -39.05
CA PRO A 154 9.68 35.21 -39.55
C PRO A 154 9.59 35.06 -41.08
N THR A 155 10.71 34.70 -41.70
CA THR A 155 10.83 34.52 -43.16
C THR A 155 11.22 33.08 -43.49
N ALA A 156 11.21 32.69 -44.77
CA ALA A 156 11.56 31.33 -45.20
C ALA A 156 12.99 30.87 -44.87
N LEU A 157 13.87 31.80 -44.47
CA LEU A 157 15.22 31.49 -44.00
C LEU A 157 15.24 31.01 -42.55
N TRP A 158 14.17 31.27 -41.79
CA TRP A 158 14.06 30.83 -40.40
C TRP A 158 13.88 29.31 -40.35
N ARG A 159 14.40 28.72 -39.27
CA ARG A 159 14.28 27.30 -38.97
C ARG A 159 13.47 27.12 -37.71
N VAL A 160 12.60 26.12 -37.72
CA VAL A 160 11.69 25.84 -36.60
C VAL A 160 11.86 24.40 -36.18
N GLN A 161 12.09 24.17 -34.90
CA GLN A 161 12.14 22.84 -34.31
C GLN A 161 11.07 22.72 -33.23
N ARG A 162 10.48 21.53 -33.11
CA ARG A 162 9.64 21.21 -31.96
C ARG A 162 10.55 21.05 -30.74
N LEU A 163 10.18 21.69 -29.64
CA LEU A 163 10.88 21.56 -28.38
C LEU A 163 10.18 20.49 -27.56
N LEU A 164 10.92 19.44 -27.20
CA LEU A 164 10.42 18.32 -26.42
C LEU A 164 10.81 18.48 -24.96
N TYR A 165 9.91 18.20 -24.03
CA TYR A 165 10.29 18.12 -22.63
C TYR A 165 10.77 16.70 -22.31
N CYS A 166 12.03 16.59 -21.87
CA CYS A 166 12.73 15.32 -21.72
C CYS A 166 13.46 15.20 -20.38
N ARG A 167 13.83 13.97 -20.04
CA ARG A 167 14.81 13.66 -18.98
C ARG A 167 15.89 12.72 -19.49
N LEU A 168 17.00 12.63 -18.75
CA LEU A 168 17.98 11.57 -18.95
C LEU A 168 17.32 10.21 -18.68
N ALA A 169 17.56 9.24 -19.57
CA ALA A 169 17.03 7.89 -19.42
C ALA A 169 17.75 7.13 -18.30
N ASP A 170 19.06 7.35 -18.20
CA ASP A 170 19.95 6.75 -17.23
C ASP A 170 20.90 7.84 -16.70
N ASP A 171 21.31 7.73 -15.43
CA ASP A 171 22.31 8.61 -14.82
C ASP A 171 23.76 8.21 -15.21
N ALA A 172 23.91 7.27 -16.14
CA ALA A 172 25.18 6.77 -16.64
C ALA A 172 25.52 7.43 -17.98
N GLU A 173 26.72 8.01 -18.06
CA GLU A 173 27.25 8.63 -19.28
C GLU A 173 28.25 7.68 -19.95
N GLN A 174 28.16 7.54 -21.27
CA GLN A 174 29.16 6.82 -22.05
C GLN A 174 30.01 7.80 -22.85
N ALA A 175 31.31 7.50 -22.93
CA ALA A 175 32.25 8.36 -23.61
C ALA A 175 33.37 7.62 -24.32
N ASP A 176 33.70 8.14 -25.49
CA ASP A 176 34.84 7.71 -26.28
C ASP A 176 35.86 8.84 -26.35
N LEU A 177 37.08 8.58 -25.86
CA LEU A 177 38.19 9.52 -25.90
C LEU A 177 38.89 9.41 -27.25
N ILE A 178 38.88 10.49 -28.03
CA ILE A 178 39.54 10.56 -29.34
C ILE A 178 40.96 11.11 -29.18
N ALA A 179 41.12 12.20 -28.42
CA ALA A 179 42.40 12.82 -28.10
C ALA A 179 42.31 13.57 -26.76
N GLU A 180 43.42 14.14 -26.30
CA GLU A 180 43.42 14.98 -25.09
C GLU A 180 42.46 16.16 -25.27
N ASN A 181 41.44 16.25 -24.41
CA ASN A 181 40.31 17.20 -24.47
C ASN A 181 39.35 17.06 -25.67
N TRP A 182 39.48 16.00 -26.47
CA TRP A 182 38.51 15.68 -27.53
C TRP A 182 37.81 14.35 -27.23
N GLN A 183 36.52 14.42 -26.93
CA GLN A 183 35.70 13.29 -26.55
C GLN A 183 34.37 13.31 -27.30
N THR A 184 33.84 12.12 -27.58
CA THR A 184 32.44 11.96 -27.98
C THR A 184 31.67 11.42 -26.79
N ARG A 185 30.60 12.11 -26.38
CA ARG A 185 29.70 11.68 -25.30
C ARG A 185 28.37 11.20 -25.91
N SER A 186 27.85 10.10 -25.40
CA SER A 186 26.53 9.57 -25.79
C SER A 186 25.56 9.63 -24.61
N VAL A 187 24.36 10.14 -24.87
CA VAL A 187 23.30 10.30 -23.88
C VAL A 187 21.98 9.80 -24.44
N ARG A 188 21.22 9.11 -23.60
CA ARG A 188 19.85 8.70 -23.90
C ARG A 188 18.87 9.60 -23.17
N VAL A 189 17.89 10.12 -23.89
CA VAL A 189 16.85 11.01 -23.36
C VAL A 189 15.46 10.43 -23.64
N LEU A 190 14.54 10.63 -22.70
CA LEU A 190 13.15 10.17 -22.79
C LEU A 190 12.21 11.37 -22.70
N GLU A 191 11.28 11.47 -23.64
CA GLU A 191 10.22 12.48 -23.64
C GLU A 191 9.19 12.22 -22.53
N LEU A 192 8.66 13.30 -21.95
CA LEU A 192 7.62 13.29 -20.93
C LEU A 192 6.44 14.17 -21.41
N PRO A 193 5.54 13.64 -22.26
CA PRO A 193 4.45 14.42 -22.88
C PRO A 193 3.49 15.07 -21.87
N GLU A 194 3.17 14.38 -20.77
CA GLU A 194 2.23 14.88 -19.75
C GLU A 194 2.79 16.11 -19.00
N GLU A 195 4.11 16.31 -19.02
CA GLU A 195 4.80 17.41 -18.32
C GLU A 195 4.94 18.69 -19.17
N TYR A 196 4.34 18.75 -20.37
CA TYR A 196 4.35 19.95 -21.22
C TYR A 196 3.40 21.05 -20.73
N SER A 197 2.27 20.67 -20.11
CA SER A 197 1.20 21.59 -19.70
C SER A 197 1.13 21.85 -18.19
N ALA A 198 1.81 21.03 -17.38
CA ALA A 198 1.91 21.15 -15.94
C ALA A 198 3.32 20.79 -15.49
N ILE A 199 3.83 21.49 -14.47
CA ILE A 199 4.94 21.00 -13.66
C ILE A 199 4.38 19.80 -12.89
N GLU A 200 4.34 18.61 -13.49
CA GLU A 200 4.24 17.41 -12.65
C GLU A 200 5.61 17.25 -12.01
N THR A 201 5.63 17.30 -10.69
CA THR A 201 6.86 17.22 -9.90
C THR A 201 7.52 15.85 -9.98
N GLY A 202 7.05 14.93 -10.83
CA GLY A 202 7.45 13.52 -10.83
C GLY A 202 7.17 12.84 -9.47
N GLU A 203 6.29 13.42 -8.66
CA GLU A 203 6.00 12.96 -7.31
C GLU A 203 5.28 11.61 -7.37
N GLN A 204 6.01 10.55 -7.02
CA GLN A 204 5.38 9.30 -6.69
C GLN A 204 4.61 9.47 -5.37
N PRO A 205 3.38 8.95 -5.29
CA PRO A 205 2.64 9.01 -4.05
C PRO A 205 3.39 8.26 -2.96
N VAL A 206 3.37 8.83 -1.76
CA VAL A 206 3.90 8.19 -0.57
C VAL A 206 2.77 7.41 0.10
N TYR A 207 3.12 6.22 0.58
CA TYR A 207 2.20 5.36 1.33
C TYR A 207 2.45 5.48 2.82
N LEU A 208 1.38 5.78 3.54
CA LEU A 208 1.36 5.89 4.99
C LEU A 208 0.62 4.67 5.56
N TYR A 209 1.21 4.03 6.56
CA TYR A 209 0.71 2.81 7.17
C TYR A 209 0.41 3.06 8.63
N ARG A 210 -0.83 2.80 9.03
CA ARG A 210 -1.25 2.81 10.44
C ARG A 210 -1.60 1.39 10.84
N PHE A 211 -0.74 0.78 11.66
CA PHE A 211 -1.04 -0.50 12.29
C PHE A 211 -1.65 -0.23 13.65
N PHE A 212 -2.67 -0.98 14.04
CA PHE A 212 -3.27 -0.81 15.36
C PHE A 212 -3.91 -2.08 15.89
N GLN A 213 -3.99 -2.16 17.21
CA GLN A 213 -4.71 -3.20 17.94
C GLN A 213 -5.72 -2.54 18.88
N ILE A 214 -6.87 -3.19 19.07
CA ILE A 214 -7.88 -2.76 20.05
C ILE A 214 -7.89 -3.80 21.16
N ILE A 215 -7.48 -3.39 22.35
CA ILE A 215 -7.36 -4.24 23.53
C ILE A 215 -8.33 -3.70 24.58
N ASP A 216 -9.44 -4.40 24.81
CA ASP A 216 -10.49 -4.04 25.78
C ASP A 216 -11.03 -2.60 25.67
N GLY A 217 -11.03 -2.05 24.44
CA GLY A 217 -11.55 -0.72 24.13
C GLY A 217 -10.47 0.35 23.96
N ASP A 218 -9.24 0.09 24.41
CA ASP A 218 -8.10 0.98 24.19
C ASP A 218 -7.40 0.65 22.86
N GLU A 219 -7.06 1.69 22.09
CA GLU A 219 -6.34 1.57 20.82
C GLU A 219 -4.84 1.81 21.03
N ILE A 220 -4.02 0.87 20.57
CA ILE A 220 -2.57 1.02 20.47
C ILE A 220 -2.22 1.08 18.99
N SER A 221 -1.50 2.12 18.57
CA SER A 221 -1.24 2.41 17.15
C SER A 221 0.24 2.66 16.86
N TRP A 222 0.71 2.15 15.73
CA TRP A 222 2.04 2.35 15.18
C TRP A 222 1.94 2.98 13.78
N HIS A 223 2.78 3.98 13.51
CA HIS A 223 2.75 4.77 12.29
C HIS A 223 4.06 4.63 11.51
N TYR A 224 3.98 4.11 10.28
CA TYR A 224 5.14 3.87 9.41
C TYR A 224 4.92 4.42 8.01
N THR A 225 6.01 4.77 7.33
CA THR A 225 6.02 5.14 5.91
C THR A 225 7.02 4.27 5.15
N SER A 226 6.69 3.94 3.89
CA SER A 226 7.63 3.29 2.97
C SER A 226 8.62 4.28 2.35
N PHE A 227 8.48 5.57 2.63
CA PHE A 227 9.40 6.60 2.20
C PHE A 227 10.72 6.53 2.97
N LEU A 228 11.78 7.11 2.38
CA LEU A 228 13.13 7.07 2.95
C LEU A 228 13.26 7.84 4.27
N GLY A 229 12.40 8.83 4.50
CA GLY A 229 12.42 9.68 5.69
C GLY A 229 11.07 9.74 6.40
N ASP A 230 11.08 10.24 7.64
CA ASP A 230 9.89 10.41 8.45
C ASP A 230 8.97 11.48 7.85
N ILE A 231 7.66 11.26 7.96
CA ILE A 231 6.63 12.15 7.42
C ILE A 231 5.64 12.52 8.51
N VAL A 232 5.33 13.80 8.64
CA VAL A 232 4.27 14.28 9.54
C VAL A 232 2.99 14.47 8.74
N SER A 233 1.92 13.81 9.15
CA SER A 233 0.61 13.83 8.48
C SER A 233 -0.50 13.85 9.52
N GLY A 234 -1.43 14.81 9.43
CA GLY A 234 -2.56 14.90 10.38
C GLY A 234 -2.15 15.01 11.85
N GLY A 235 -0.96 15.59 12.13
CA GLY A 235 -0.40 15.70 13.48
C GLY A 235 0.25 14.43 14.03
N GLN A 236 0.33 13.35 13.26
CA GLN A 236 1.04 12.11 13.62
C GLN A 236 2.34 12.00 12.82
N THR A 237 3.40 11.46 13.45
CA THR A 237 4.68 11.19 12.79
C THR A 237 4.72 9.75 12.32
N PHE A 238 4.80 9.55 11.01
CA PHE A 238 5.02 8.26 10.38
C PHE A 238 6.52 8.04 10.21
N THR A 239 7.05 7.02 10.86
CA THR A 239 8.49 6.73 10.86
C THR A 239 8.90 5.91 9.63
N ALA A 240 10.05 6.22 9.04
CA ALA A 240 10.56 5.49 7.89
C ALA A 240 10.89 4.04 8.25
N ALA A 241 10.31 3.10 7.52
CA ALA A 241 10.59 1.68 7.67
C ALA A 241 10.71 0.99 6.32
N ASN A 242 11.54 -0.06 6.25
CA ASN A 242 11.63 -0.91 5.07
C ASN A 242 10.38 -1.80 4.99
N LEU A 243 9.32 -1.23 4.43
CA LEU A 243 7.99 -1.79 4.34
C LEU A 243 7.42 -1.57 2.94
N ARG A 244 6.80 -2.61 2.38
CA ARG A 244 6.15 -2.58 1.06
C ARG A 244 4.88 -3.40 1.07
N HIS A 245 3.83 -2.92 0.41
CA HIS A 245 2.61 -3.71 0.18
C HIS A 245 2.55 -4.22 -1.26
N GLY A 246 1.92 -5.37 -1.45
CA GLY A 246 1.55 -5.90 -2.76
C GLY A 246 0.41 -5.10 -3.40
N THR A 247 -0.04 -5.54 -4.57
CA THR A 247 -1.17 -4.90 -5.26
C THR A 247 -2.46 -5.02 -4.45
N ILE A 248 -3.10 -3.89 -4.18
CA ILE A 248 -4.41 -3.83 -3.53
C ILE A 248 -5.47 -4.18 -4.59
N ARG A 249 -6.02 -5.38 -4.52
CA ARG A 249 -7.10 -5.81 -5.42
C ARG A 249 -8.43 -5.37 -4.82
N ARG A 250 -9.21 -4.61 -5.60
CA ARG A 250 -10.60 -4.29 -5.28
C ARG A 250 -11.52 -5.04 -6.23
N SER A 251 -12.57 -5.66 -5.69
CA SER A 251 -13.58 -6.37 -6.49
C SER A 251 -14.95 -5.75 -6.23
N THR A 252 -15.80 -5.72 -7.27
CA THR A 252 -17.23 -5.38 -7.09
C THR A 252 -18.03 -6.56 -6.55
N ARG A 253 -17.46 -7.78 -6.59
CA ARG A 253 -18.01 -8.96 -5.93
C ARG A 253 -17.54 -8.98 -4.49
N ALA A 254 -18.35 -9.60 -3.61
CA ALA A 254 -17.97 -9.87 -2.22
C ALA A 254 -16.94 -11.02 -2.14
N ASP A 255 -15.88 -10.92 -2.94
CA ASP A 255 -14.73 -11.82 -2.93
C ASP A 255 -13.72 -11.31 -1.90
N ARG A 256 -12.88 -12.22 -1.38
CA ARG A 256 -11.84 -11.89 -0.40
C ARG A 256 -10.80 -10.93 -0.97
N GLU A 257 -10.84 -9.67 -0.53
CA GLU A 257 -9.81 -8.67 -0.78
C GLU A 257 -8.68 -8.83 0.24
N GLU A 258 -7.51 -9.31 -0.21
CA GLU A 258 -6.32 -9.51 0.62
C GLU A 258 -5.16 -8.67 0.11
N VAL A 259 -4.39 -8.09 1.03
CA VAL A 259 -3.14 -7.37 0.78
C VAL A 259 -2.02 -8.06 1.54
N SER A 260 -0.93 -8.37 0.83
CA SER A 260 0.31 -8.84 1.44
C SER A 260 1.21 -7.65 1.75
N ILE A 261 1.69 -7.52 2.98
CA ILE A 261 2.67 -6.52 3.39
C ILE A 261 3.96 -7.25 3.76
N GLU A 262 5.07 -6.83 3.15
CA GLU A 262 6.40 -7.28 3.50
C GLU A 262 7.12 -6.18 4.29
N ALA A 263 7.71 -6.54 5.42
CA ALA A 263 8.43 -5.63 6.30
C ALA A 263 9.74 -6.28 6.80
N THR A 264 10.60 -5.48 7.41
CA THR A 264 11.76 -5.98 8.14
C THR A 264 11.42 -6.20 9.60
N PHE A 265 11.93 -7.28 10.20
CA PHE A 265 11.78 -7.54 11.63
C PHE A 265 12.48 -6.46 12.45
N ASP A 266 11.74 -5.89 13.38
CA ASP A 266 12.22 -4.97 14.39
C ASP A 266 11.50 -5.27 15.71
N ALA A 267 12.19 -5.17 16.85
CA ALA A 267 11.67 -5.57 18.14
C ALA A 267 10.54 -4.67 18.65
N GLY A 268 10.52 -3.39 18.22
CA GLY A 268 9.46 -2.44 18.55
C GLY A 268 8.27 -2.45 17.59
N ALA A 269 8.32 -3.26 16.54
CA ALA A 269 7.28 -3.30 15.52
C ALA A 269 6.07 -4.17 15.95
N PRO A 270 4.86 -3.88 15.46
CA PRO A 270 3.65 -4.58 15.89
C PRO A 270 3.69 -6.09 15.61
N TRP A 271 4.33 -6.50 14.51
CA TRP A 271 4.48 -7.92 14.16
C TRP A 271 5.45 -8.69 15.07
N ALA A 272 6.30 -8.01 15.85
CA ALA A 272 7.15 -8.68 16.82
C ALA A 272 6.34 -9.40 17.91
N SER A 273 5.14 -8.89 18.22
CA SER A 273 4.21 -9.51 19.18
C SER A 273 3.72 -10.91 18.76
N SER A 274 3.88 -11.28 17.49
CA SER A 274 3.50 -12.61 16.98
C SER A 274 4.58 -13.69 17.20
N LEU A 275 5.75 -13.31 17.71
CA LEU A 275 6.79 -14.24 18.15
C LEU A 275 6.86 -14.27 19.69
N PRO A 276 6.92 -15.46 20.33
CA PRO A 276 6.96 -16.81 19.76
C PRO A 276 5.57 -17.42 19.49
N ALA A 277 4.48 -16.71 19.78
CA ALA A 277 3.12 -17.19 19.61
C ALA A 277 2.23 -16.06 19.05
N PRO A 278 1.14 -16.38 18.32
CA PRO A 278 0.24 -15.37 17.79
C PRO A 278 -0.32 -14.47 18.90
N PRO A 279 -0.50 -13.16 18.62
CA PRO A 279 -1.02 -12.23 19.61
C PRO A 279 -2.47 -12.58 19.99
N SER A 280 -2.87 -12.23 21.21
CA SER A 280 -4.23 -12.49 21.71
C SER A 280 -5.29 -11.70 20.92
N PHE A 281 -4.89 -10.57 20.33
CA PHE A 281 -5.75 -9.68 19.54
C PHE A 281 -5.15 -9.50 18.14
N PRO A 282 -5.98 -9.53 17.08
CA PRO A 282 -5.48 -9.40 15.71
C PRO A 282 -4.99 -7.98 15.43
N ILE A 283 -3.87 -7.87 14.71
CA ILE A 283 -3.37 -6.58 14.21
C ILE A 283 -4.27 -6.12 13.06
N ARG A 284 -4.57 -4.81 13.04
CA ARG A 284 -5.27 -4.15 11.94
C ARG A 284 -4.31 -3.22 11.21
N VAL A 285 -4.62 -2.96 9.94
CA VAL A 285 -3.85 -2.03 9.12
C VAL A 285 -4.79 -1.09 8.37
N GLU A 286 -4.38 0.16 8.29
CA GLU A 286 -4.86 1.14 7.35
C GLU A 286 -3.71 1.61 6.48
N ILE A 287 -3.93 1.57 5.17
CA ILE A 287 -2.99 2.06 4.16
C ILE A 287 -3.61 3.30 3.56
N ALA A 288 -2.90 4.42 3.65
CA ALA A 288 -3.30 5.70 3.11
C ALA A 288 -2.28 6.18 2.06
N GLN A 289 -2.76 7.03 1.15
CA GLN A 289 -1.94 7.67 0.13
C GLN A 289 -1.86 9.17 0.41
N ALA A 290 -0.66 9.72 0.28
CA ALA A 290 -0.40 11.16 0.36
C ALA A 290 0.59 11.61 -0.72
N ALA A 291 0.51 12.88 -1.12
CA ALA A 291 1.55 13.50 -1.93
C ALA A 291 2.71 13.93 -1.03
N TYR A 292 3.94 13.92 -1.54
CA TYR A 292 5.09 14.29 -0.72
C TYR A 292 5.10 15.80 -0.42
N ALA A 293 4.74 16.64 -1.39
CA ALA A 293 4.67 18.09 -1.19
C ALA A 293 3.58 18.51 -0.19
N THR A 294 2.51 17.73 -0.06
CA THR A 294 1.40 17.97 0.87
C THR A 294 1.09 16.68 1.64
N PRO A 295 1.84 16.39 2.72
CA PRO A 295 1.86 15.08 3.36
C PRO A 295 0.59 14.72 4.14
N ASP A 296 -0.45 15.54 4.15
CA ASP A 296 -1.70 15.21 4.83
C ASP A 296 -2.46 14.08 4.11
N VAL A 297 -3.04 13.16 4.89
CA VAL A 297 -3.79 12.02 4.38
C VAL A 297 -4.92 12.50 3.47
N THR A 298 -4.84 12.16 2.18
CA THR A 298 -5.85 12.53 1.18
C THR A 298 -6.88 11.42 0.95
N GLY A 299 -6.51 10.15 1.18
CA GLY A 299 -7.42 9.02 1.04
C GLY A 299 -6.91 7.70 1.62
N ILE A 300 -7.83 6.92 2.21
CA ILE A 300 -7.55 5.55 2.69
C ILE A 300 -7.73 4.57 1.53
N LEU A 301 -6.65 3.87 1.18
CA LEU A 301 -6.62 2.87 0.13
C LEU A 301 -7.10 1.51 0.59
N PHE A 302 -6.80 1.12 1.82
CA PHE A 302 -7.16 -0.19 2.33
C PHE A 302 -7.30 -0.15 3.85
N THR A 303 -8.30 -0.87 4.36
CA THR A 303 -8.44 -1.17 5.78
C THR A 303 -8.71 -2.66 5.94
N GLY A 304 -8.01 -3.31 6.85
CA GLY A 304 -8.12 -4.74 7.04
C GLY A 304 -7.57 -5.22 8.36
N ARG A 305 -7.83 -6.50 8.65
CA ARG A 305 -7.26 -7.21 9.79
C ARG A 305 -6.34 -8.32 9.32
N GLU A 306 -5.39 -8.69 10.17
CA GLU A 306 -4.50 -9.82 9.92
C GLU A 306 -5.31 -11.08 9.61
N SER A 307 -4.96 -11.74 8.52
CA SER A 307 -5.62 -12.95 8.03
C SER A 307 -4.58 -14.06 7.85
N GLY A 308 -4.47 -14.92 8.85
CA GLY A 308 -3.50 -16.00 8.89
C GLY A 308 -2.33 -15.71 9.84
N SER A 309 -1.32 -16.57 9.83
CA SER A 309 -0.11 -16.39 10.63
C SER A 309 0.92 -15.52 9.90
N VAL A 310 1.57 -14.61 10.62
CA VAL A 310 2.77 -13.90 10.15
C VAL A 310 3.87 -14.91 9.78
N GLN A 311 4.46 -14.74 8.60
CA GLN A 311 5.57 -15.56 8.13
C GLN A 311 6.89 -14.85 8.38
N PHE A 312 7.82 -15.55 9.01
CA PHE A 312 9.17 -15.06 9.31
C PHE A 312 10.20 -15.84 8.49
N ASP A 313 10.96 -15.14 7.66
CA ASP A 313 12.10 -15.67 6.92
C ASP A 313 13.35 -14.85 7.27
N GLY A 314 14.05 -15.27 8.32
CA GLY A 314 15.12 -14.48 8.94
C GLY A 314 14.61 -13.14 9.46
N ARG A 315 15.09 -12.03 8.87
CA ARG A 315 14.60 -10.67 9.17
C ARG A 315 13.45 -10.22 8.25
N LYS A 316 13.08 -10.99 7.22
CA LYS A 316 11.95 -10.66 6.36
C LYS A 316 10.67 -11.14 7.03
N VAL A 317 9.68 -10.25 7.11
CA VAL A 317 8.37 -10.53 7.69
C VAL A 317 7.33 -10.35 6.60
N THR A 318 6.50 -11.37 6.38
CA THR A 318 5.38 -11.30 5.43
C THR A 318 4.07 -11.46 6.20
N MET A 319 3.22 -10.45 6.09
CA MET A 319 1.91 -10.39 6.73
C MET A 319 0.83 -10.32 5.67
N LYS A 320 -0.32 -10.93 5.94
CA LYS A 320 -1.50 -10.86 5.09
C LYS A 320 -2.62 -10.18 5.84
N PHE A 321 -3.25 -9.21 5.20
CA PHE A 321 -4.39 -8.50 5.76
C PHE A 321 -5.58 -8.67 4.82
N ALA A 322 -6.70 -9.13 5.36
CA ALA A 322 -7.95 -9.22 4.64
C ALA A 322 -8.86 -8.04 5.01
N SER A 323 -9.61 -7.54 4.02
CA SER A 323 -10.58 -6.49 4.26
C SER A 323 -11.70 -6.98 5.17
N TRP A 324 -12.49 -6.05 5.70
CA TRP A 324 -13.62 -6.41 6.56
C TRP A 324 -14.62 -7.38 5.91
N LEU A 325 -14.74 -7.37 4.58
CA LEU A 325 -15.62 -8.26 3.81
C LEU A 325 -15.28 -9.75 4.00
N ASP A 326 -14.03 -10.09 4.33
CA ASP A 326 -13.62 -11.46 4.71
C ASP A 326 -14.43 -12.01 5.90
N SER A 327 -14.88 -11.13 6.80
CA SER A 327 -15.73 -11.53 7.93
C SER A 327 -17.10 -12.05 7.48
N ILE A 328 -17.58 -11.66 6.28
CA ILE A 328 -18.85 -12.12 5.71
C ILE A 328 -18.71 -13.54 5.14
N GLU A 329 -17.56 -13.87 4.55
CA GLU A 329 -17.26 -15.21 4.05
C GLU A 329 -16.94 -16.20 5.18
N SER A 330 -16.52 -15.68 6.34
CA SER A 330 -16.30 -16.50 7.52
C SER A 330 -17.56 -17.31 7.83
N ARG A 331 -17.39 -18.64 7.97
CA ARG A 331 -18.48 -19.54 8.36
C ARG A 331 -18.88 -19.20 9.79
N VAL A 332 -19.78 -18.22 9.93
CA VAL A 332 -20.36 -17.83 11.22
C VAL A 332 -20.88 -19.11 11.86
N PRO A 333 -20.58 -19.41 13.14
CA PRO A 333 -21.23 -20.51 13.82
C PRO A 333 -22.73 -20.25 13.74
N HIS A 334 -23.45 -21.10 13.02
CA HIS A 334 -24.90 -21.09 13.12
C HIS A 334 -25.22 -21.27 14.61
N MET A 335 -26.04 -20.38 15.19
CA MET A 335 -26.64 -20.65 16.48
C MET A 335 -27.55 -21.86 16.29
N LEU A 336 -26.96 -23.05 16.38
CA LEU A 336 -27.66 -24.31 16.19
C LEU A 336 -28.58 -24.50 17.39
N PHE A 337 -29.83 -24.89 17.13
CA PHE A 337 -30.72 -25.33 18.19
C PHE A 337 -30.10 -26.58 18.84
N GLY A 338 -29.75 -26.46 20.12
CA GLY A 338 -29.07 -27.51 20.85
C GLY A 338 -29.24 -27.35 22.37
N PRO A 339 -28.95 -28.41 23.14
CA PRO A 339 -29.14 -28.40 24.60
C PRO A 339 -28.16 -27.48 25.35
N ARG A 340 -27.08 -27.03 24.70
CA ARG A 340 -26.08 -26.14 25.29
C ARG A 340 -26.35 -24.69 24.92
N CYS A 341 -26.01 -23.75 25.81
CA CYS A 341 -26.10 -22.32 25.54
C CYS A 341 -25.12 -21.93 24.43
N PRO A 342 -25.55 -21.27 23.35
CA PRO A 342 -24.65 -20.73 22.33
C PRO A 342 -23.96 -19.45 22.78
N PHE A 343 -24.50 -18.74 23.78
CA PHE A 343 -24.01 -17.44 24.22
C PHE A 343 -22.66 -17.53 24.93
N ASP A 344 -21.86 -16.46 24.79
CA ASP A 344 -20.63 -16.29 25.56
C ASP A 344 -20.98 -15.78 26.96
N VAL A 345 -20.22 -16.22 27.96
CA VAL A 345 -20.44 -15.80 29.35
C VAL A 345 -20.02 -14.32 29.50
N PHE A 346 -20.78 -13.54 30.27
CA PHE A 346 -20.59 -12.09 30.45
C PHE A 346 -20.80 -11.21 29.21
N ASP A 347 -21.26 -11.76 28.08
CA ASP A 347 -21.70 -10.92 26.96
C ASP A 347 -22.91 -10.07 27.38
N ALA A 348 -22.77 -8.75 27.32
CA ALA A 348 -23.77 -7.81 27.81
C ALA A 348 -25.10 -7.89 27.04
N ARG A 349 -25.06 -8.29 25.77
CA ARG A 349 -26.25 -8.33 24.91
C ARG A 349 -27.04 -9.63 25.06
N THR A 350 -26.38 -10.76 25.27
CA THR A 350 -27.02 -12.08 25.32
C THR A 350 -27.14 -12.62 26.74
N CYS A 351 -26.02 -13.03 27.35
CA CYS A 351 -25.99 -13.60 28.69
C CYS A 351 -26.40 -12.59 29.77
N GLY A 352 -25.89 -11.35 29.68
CA GLY A 352 -26.25 -10.24 30.55
C GLY A 352 -25.77 -10.33 32.01
N VAL A 353 -24.90 -11.30 32.33
CA VAL A 353 -24.24 -11.38 33.65
C VAL A 353 -23.14 -10.33 33.72
N ASP A 354 -23.11 -9.55 34.79
CA ASP A 354 -22.03 -8.60 35.05
C ASP A 354 -20.77 -9.36 35.53
N PRO A 355 -19.62 -9.22 34.85
CA PRO A 355 -18.38 -9.87 35.27
C PRO A 355 -17.83 -9.37 36.61
N SER A 356 -18.14 -8.14 37.03
CA SER A 356 -17.52 -7.50 38.21
C SER A 356 -17.73 -8.27 39.52
N GLY A 357 -18.83 -9.03 39.64
CA GLY A 357 -19.15 -9.84 40.81
C GLY A 357 -18.52 -11.24 40.85
N TYR A 358 -17.85 -11.66 39.77
CA TYR A 358 -17.29 -13.01 39.60
C TYR A 358 -15.78 -13.01 39.33
N GLU A 359 -15.21 -11.82 39.12
CA GLU A 359 -13.79 -11.64 38.91
C GLU A 359 -13.01 -11.84 40.22
N ILE A 360 -11.91 -12.58 40.15
CA ILE A 360 -10.97 -12.70 41.25
C ILE A 360 -9.59 -12.31 40.77
N THR A 361 -8.88 -11.55 41.60
CA THR A 361 -7.47 -11.23 41.43
C THR A 361 -6.62 -12.22 42.22
N ALA A 362 -5.59 -12.76 41.59
CA ALA A 362 -4.60 -13.63 42.23
C ALA A 362 -3.19 -13.26 41.76
N GLU A 363 -2.17 -13.82 42.42
CA GLU A 363 -0.78 -13.66 42.02
C GLU A 363 -0.25 -14.97 41.42
N ILE A 364 0.57 -14.87 40.37
CA ILE A 364 1.26 -16.04 39.81
C ILE A 364 2.39 -16.45 40.75
N VAL A 365 2.26 -17.62 41.37
CA VAL A 365 3.32 -18.19 42.21
C VAL A 365 4.33 -18.95 41.36
N ARG A 366 3.85 -19.69 40.35
CA ARG A 366 4.74 -20.50 39.50
C ARG A 366 4.18 -20.70 38.10
N ILE A 367 5.06 -20.66 37.10
CA ILE A 367 4.70 -20.93 35.70
C ILE A 367 5.33 -22.26 35.26
N LEU A 368 4.48 -23.22 34.92
CA LEU A 368 4.82 -24.56 34.45
C LEU A 368 4.30 -24.76 33.02
N TYR A 369 4.83 -23.98 32.08
CA TYR A 369 4.43 -23.99 30.67
C TYR A 369 2.95 -23.63 30.45
N GLN A 370 2.07 -24.61 30.21
CA GLN A 370 0.61 -24.40 30.08
C GLN A 370 -0.13 -24.51 31.42
N GLN A 371 0.56 -24.95 32.47
CA GLN A 371 0.03 -25.00 33.82
C GLN A 371 0.58 -23.82 34.62
N ILE A 372 -0.28 -23.16 35.38
CA ILE A 372 0.14 -22.09 36.28
C ILE A 372 -0.35 -22.40 37.68
N ILE A 373 0.47 -22.09 38.67
CA ILE A 373 0.10 -22.15 40.09
C ILE A 373 -0.10 -20.72 40.54
N LEU A 374 -1.30 -20.45 41.04
CA LEU A 374 -1.68 -19.18 41.61
C LEU A 374 -1.63 -19.25 43.13
N GLY A 375 -1.35 -18.11 43.74
CA GLY A 375 -1.42 -17.92 45.18
C GLY A 375 -2.82 -18.19 45.72
N SER A 376 -2.99 -18.13 47.04
CA SER A 376 -4.25 -18.46 47.69
C SER A 376 -5.40 -17.64 47.12
N VAL A 377 -6.31 -18.32 46.43
CA VAL A 377 -7.55 -17.75 45.89
C VAL A 377 -8.62 -17.97 46.95
N GLY A 378 -9.21 -16.90 47.46
CA GLY A 378 -10.20 -17.00 48.53
C GLY A 378 -11.37 -17.94 48.17
N GLY A 379 -11.74 -18.80 49.12
CA GLY A 379 -12.78 -19.82 48.93
C GLY A 379 -12.23 -21.15 48.40
N SER A 380 -12.95 -22.25 48.65
CA SER A 380 -12.62 -23.58 48.13
C SER A 380 -13.60 -23.93 47.01
N PRO A 381 -13.48 -23.33 45.81
CA PRO A 381 -14.35 -23.65 44.70
C PRO A 381 -14.17 -25.12 44.30
N ALA A 382 -15.24 -25.73 43.82
CA ALA A 382 -15.20 -27.09 43.30
C ALA A 382 -14.19 -27.21 42.14
N ALA A 383 -13.71 -28.43 41.90
CA ALA A 383 -12.89 -28.72 40.73
C ALA A 383 -13.57 -28.23 39.43
N ASP A 384 -12.77 -27.68 38.52
CA ASP A 384 -13.17 -27.11 37.23
C ASP A 384 -14.17 -25.94 37.30
N TYR A 385 -14.28 -25.27 38.45
CA TYR A 385 -15.06 -24.05 38.57
C TYR A 385 -14.62 -22.97 37.58
N TYR A 386 -13.33 -22.84 37.24
CA TYR A 386 -12.88 -21.83 36.28
C TYR A 386 -12.77 -22.36 34.84
N ALA A 387 -13.08 -23.62 34.59
CA ALA A 387 -13.00 -24.21 33.24
C ALA A 387 -13.94 -23.52 32.25
N GLY A 388 -13.44 -23.25 31.04
CA GLY A 388 -14.09 -22.43 30.02
C GLY A 388 -14.02 -20.92 30.29
N GLY A 389 -13.34 -20.51 31.36
CA GLY A 389 -13.16 -19.12 31.77
C GLY A 389 -11.97 -18.46 31.09
N ARG A 390 -11.69 -17.23 31.48
CA ARG A 390 -10.56 -16.44 30.95
C ARG A 390 -9.67 -15.99 32.08
N ILE A 391 -8.36 -16.07 31.87
CA ILE A 391 -7.35 -15.43 32.70
C ILE A 391 -6.70 -14.31 31.89
N THR A 392 -6.53 -13.15 32.51
CA THR A 392 -5.89 -11.97 31.93
C THR A 392 -4.70 -11.57 32.78
N VAL A 393 -3.57 -11.29 32.14
CA VAL A 393 -2.32 -10.84 32.77
C VAL A 393 -1.72 -9.70 31.96
N GLY A 394 -1.00 -8.80 32.62
CA GLY A 394 -0.31 -7.68 31.98
C GLY A 394 -1.23 -6.55 31.53
N THR A 395 -0.61 -5.52 30.95
CA THR A 395 -1.26 -4.30 30.45
C THR A 395 -0.63 -3.87 29.12
N GLY A 396 -1.38 -3.15 28.29
CA GLY A 396 -0.89 -2.65 27.00
C GLY A 396 -0.44 -3.78 26.06
N ASP A 397 0.71 -3.60 25.42
CA ASP A 397 1.30 -4.55 24.43
C ASP A 397 1.66 -5.92 25.01
N HIS A 398 1.85 -6.02 26.32
CA HIS A 398 2.15 -7.28 27.01
C HIS A 398 0.91 -7.93 27.63
N ARG A 399 -0.29 -7.46 27.29
CA ARG A 399 -1.53 -8.02 27.81
C ARG A 399 -1.84 -9.36 27.15
N GLU A 400 -1.96 -10.40 27.96
CA GLU A 400 -2.29 -11.75 27.50
C GLU A 400 -3.62 -12.23 28.05
N ILE A 401 -4.43 -12.82 27.19
CA ILE A 401 -5.66 -13.51 27.57
C ILE A 401 -5.54 -14.97 27.19
N ARG A 402 -5.85 -15.87 28.13
CA ARG A 402 -5.89 -17.32 27.90
C ARG A 402 -7.20 -17.91 28.38
N THR A 403 -7.61 -18.99 27.72
CA THR A 403 -8.76 -19.78 28.14
C THR A 403 -8.33 -20.83 29.13
N ILE A 404 -9.07 -20.95 30.22
CA ILE A 404 -8.83 -21.95 31.26
C ILE A 404 -9.49 -23.26 30.84
N LEU A 405 -8.73 -24.34 30.73
CA LEU A 405 -9.21 -25.67 30.38
C LEU A 405 -9.66 -26.46 31.61
N GLY A 406 -8.98 -26.28 32.74
CA GLY A 406 -9.28 -26.94 34.00
C GLY A 406 -8.72 -26.18 35.19
N SER A 407 -9.31 -26.39 36.35
CA SER A 407 -8.91 -25.72 37.59
C SER A 407 -9.02 -26.65 38.80
N THR A 408 -7.95 -26.78 39.58
CA THR A 408 -7.95 -27.57 40.82
C THR A 408 -7.34 -26.75 41.94
N VAL A 409 -8.01 -26.72 43.09
CA VAL A 409 -7.51 -26.06 44.30
C VAL A 409 -6.92 -27.11 45.22
N ALA A 410 -5.70 -26.90 45.68
CA ALA A 410 -5.03 -27.77 46.64
C ALA A 410 -5.45 -27.42 48.08
N ASP A 411 -5.17 -28.32 49.03
CA ASP A 411 -5.58 -28.18 50.43
C ASP A 411 -4.94 -26.96 51.13
N ASP A 412 -3.81 -26.47 50.61
CA ASP A 412 -3.13 -25.24 51.07
C ASP A 412 -3.72 -23.94 50.49
N GLY A 413 -4.80 -24.06 49.70
CA GLY A 413 -5.49 -22.95 49.05
C GLY A 413 -4.85 -22.47 47.75
N THR A 414 -3.73 -23.06 47.30
CA THR A 414 -3.14 -22.75 45.99
C THR A 414 -4.01 -23.30 44.86
N MET A 415 -4.06 -22.59 43.73
CA MET A 415 -4.86 -23.02 42.58
C MET A 415 -3.97 -23.35 41.38
N LEU A 416 -4.10 -24.58 40.90
CA LEU A 416 -3.51 -25.02 39.65
C LEU A 416 -4.52 -24.80 38.52
N LEU A 417 -4.14 -23.98 37.54
CA LEU A 417 -4.90 -23.80 36.30
C LEU A 417 -4.17 -24.45 35.14
N THR A 418 -4.92 -25.13 34.28
CA THR A 418 -4.44 -25.60 32.97
C THR A 418 -4.98 -24.68 31.88
N LEU A 419 -4.12 -24.12 31.06
CA LEU A 419 -4.45 -23.14 30.03
C LEU A 419 -4.43 -23.74 28.62
N ASN A 420 -5.13 -23.10 27.69
CA ASN A 420 -5.12 -23.50 26.28
C ASN A 420 -3.78 -23.24 25.58
N ALA A 421 -3.01 -22.27 26.06
CA ALA A 421 -1.68 -21.93 25.59
C ALA A 421 -0.87 -21.29 26.72
N ARG A 422 0.46 -21.36 26.62
CA ARG A 422 1.36 -20.72 27.60
C ARG A 422 1.25 -19.19 27.55
N PHE A 423 1.62 -18.55 28.65
CA PHE A 423 1.97 -17.13 28.65
C PHE A 423 3.35 -16.93 28.03
N VAL A 424 3.53 -15.78 27.40
CA VAL A 424 4.79 -15.37 26.75
C VAL A 424 5.52 -14.36 27.60
N TRP A 425 4.80 -13.37 28.16
CA TRP A 425 5.39 -12.23 28.86
C TRP A 425 5.15 -12.26 30.38
N ALA A 426 4.14 -12.99 30.84
CA ALA A 426 3.87 -13.11 32.27
C ALA A 426 5.06 -13.72 33.03
N ILE A 427 5.37 -13.12 34.18
CA ILE A 427 6.40 -13.60 35.10
C ILE A 427 5.79 -14.03 36.44
N GLU A 428 6.56 -14.78 37.22
CA GLU A 428 6.19 -15.10 38.60
C GLU A 428 6.15 -13.80 39.42
N GLY A 429 5.08 -13.63 40.20
CA GLY A 429 4.77 -12.40 40.95
C GLY A 429 3.75 -11.48 40.26
N ASP A 430 3.40 -11.72 39.01
CA ASP A 430 2.41 -10.88 38.31
C ASP A 430 1.00 -11.09 38.86
N GLY A 431 0.27 -9.97 39.00
CA GLY A 431 -1.15 -9.97 39.29
C GLY A 431 -1.98 -10.40 38.07
N VAL A 432 -2.92 -11.31 38.28
CA VAL A 432 -3.82 -11.82 37.25
C VAL A 432 -5.28 -11.58 37.62
N LEU A 433 -6.09 -11.36 36.59
CA LEU A 433 -7.55 -11.28 36.69
C LEU A 433 -8.17 -12.54 36.11
N ILE A 434 -8.96 -13.24 36.91
CA ILE A 434 -9.56 -14.54 36.57
C ILE A 434 -11.07 -14.39 36.52
N ARG A 435 -11.66 -14.81 35.40
CA ARG A 435 -13.10 -14.88 35.18
C ARG A 435 -13.54 -16.34 35.05
N PRO A 436 -14.52 -16.80 35.84
CA PRO A 436 -15.00 -18.18 35.74
C PRO A 436 -15.72 -18.43 34.42
N GLY A 437 -15.55 -19.63 33.87
CA GLY A 437 -16.25 -20.06 32.66
C GLY A 437 -17.67 -20.52 32.91
N CYS A 438 -18.42 -20.77 31.85
CA CYS A 438 -19.71 -21.44 31.92
C CYS A 438 -19.63 -22.77 31.14
N GLN A 439 -20.15 -23.85 31.74
CA GLN A 439 -20.28 -25.17 31.11
C GLN A 439 -21.41 -25.22 30.07
N LYS A 440 -22.07 -24.08 29.84
CA LYS A 440 -23.15 -23.87 28.86
C LYS A 440 -24.37 -24.76 29.11
N THR A 441 -24.63 -25.15 30.36
CA THR A 441 -25.82 -25.91 30.76
C THR A 441 -26.79 -25.05 31.58
N TRP A 442 -28.07 -25.41 31.56
CA TRP A 442 -29.10 -24.70 32.34
C TRP A 442 -28.80 -24.71 33.84
N SER A 443 -28.36 -25.86 34.37
CA SER A 443 -28.03 -26.00 35.80
C SER A 443 -26.89 -25.09 36.22
N ASP A 444 -25.85 -24.95 35.39
CA ASP A 444 -24.71 -24.06 35.66
C ASP A 444 -25.15 -22.58 35.61
N CYS A 445 -25.99 -22.21 34.64
CA CYS A 445 -26.52 -20.85 34.51
C CYS A 445 -27.23 -20.37 35.80
N VAL A 446 -28.09 -21.23 36.36
CA VAL A 446 -28.87 -20.91 37.57
C VAL A 446 -28.02 -21.07 38.83
N ALA A 447 -27.30 -22.18 38.99
CA ALA A 447 -26.61 -22.48 40.25
C ALA A 447 -25.36 -21.62 40.46
N LYS A 448 -24.61 -21.32 39.38
CA LYS A 448 -23.34 -20.61 39.46
C LYS A 448 -23.48 -19.11 39.26
N PHE A 449 -24.28 -18.69 38.28
CA PHE A 449 -24.42 -17.29 37.89
C PHE A 449 -25.76 -16.65 38.29
N SER A 450 -26.65 -17.40 38.94
CA SER A 450 -28.01 -16.94 39.29
C SER A 450 -28.74 -16.30 38.10
N ASN A 451 -28.46 -16.77 36.88
CA ASN A 451 -28.96 -16.19 35.64
C ASN A 451 -29.97 -17.13 34.97
N THR A 452 -31.05 -16.55 34.44
CA THR A 452 -32.10 -17.27 33.69
C THR A 452 -32.06 -16.99 32.19
N ARG A 453 -31.16 -16.11 31.72
CA ARG A 453 -30.97 -15.79 30.29
C ARG A 453 -30.17 -16.88 29.56
N PHE A 454 -30.82 -18.01 29.31
CA PHE A 454 -30.25 -19.16 28.60
C PHE A 454 -30.67 -19.18 27.13
N GLY A 455 -29.72 -19.19 26.21
CA GLY A 455 -29.98 -19.23 24.77
C GLY A 455 -30.14 -20.62 24.16
N GLY A 456 -29.90 -21.68 24.93
CA GLY A 456 -30.05 -23.05 24.46
C GLY A 456 -31.45 -23.63 24.71
N THR A 457 -31.66 -24.87 24.27
CA THR A 457 -32.92 -25.61 24.46
C THR A 457 -32.66 -26.87 25.30
N PRO A 458 -32.67 -26.78 26.65
CA PRO A 458 -32.17 -27.86 27.51
C PRO A 458 -33.03 -29.13 27.46
N PHE A 459 -34.32 -28.97 27.11
CA PHE A 459 -35.28 -30.06 26.98
C PHE A 459 -35.41 -30.59 25.53
N LEU A 460 -34.49 -30.22 24.63
CA LEU A 460 -34.51 -30.73 23.27
C LEU A 460 -34.35 -32.26 23.28
N PRO A 461 -35.31 -33.02 22.73
CA PRO A 461 -35.25 -34.48 22.71
C PRO A 461 -34.07 -34.93 21.84
N LYS A 462 -33.33 -35.93 22.31
CA LYS A 462 -32.15 -36.48 21.62
C LYS A 462 -32.50 -37.22 20.32
N SER A 463 -33.75 -37.60 20.13
CA SER A 463 -34.27 -38.26 18.94
C SER A 463 -35.49 -37.51 18.39
N ASN A 464 -35.70 -37.63 17.08
CA ASN A 464 -36.87 -37.06 16.44
C ASN A 464 -38.14 -37.73 16.98
N LEU A 465 -38.96 -36.95 17.69
CA LEU A 465 -40.19 -37.41 18.34
C LEU A 465 -41.19 -38.04 17.35
N THR A 466 -41.10 -37.70 16.06
CA THR A 466 -41.98 -38.24 15.00
C THR A 466 -41.74 -39.73 14.75
N PHE A 467 -40.54 -40.26 15.05
CA PHE A 467 -40.22 -41.69 14.85
C PHE A 467 -40.52 -42.58 16.06
N LYS A 468 -41.08 -42.03 17.16
CA LYS A 468 -41.41 -42.80 18.38
C LYS A 468 -42.48 -43.88 18.21
N VAL A 469 -43.09 -44.03 17.02
CA VAL A 469 -44.06 -45.09 16.73
C VAL A 469 -43.39 -46.46 16.47
N ALA A 470 -42.06 -46.51 16.27
CA ALA A 470 -41.35 -47.76 15.93
C ALA A 470 -40.66 -48.49 17.10
N ASP A 471 -40.53 -47.87 18.29
CA ASP A 471 -39.92 -48.55 19.45
C ASP A 471 -40.97 -49.39 20.19
N ILE A 472 -41.26 -50.57 19.64
CA ILE A 472 -41.97 -51.64 20.35
C ILE A 472 -41.10 -52.06 21.54
N ALA A 473 -41.65 -51.97 22.75
CA ALA A 473 -41.02 -52.46 23.96
C ALA A 473 -40.65 -53.94 23.80
N THR A 474 -39.36 -54.25 23.66
CA THR A 474 -38.85 -55.61 23.80
C THR A 474 -39.06 -56.04 25.25
N THR A 475 -40.15 -56.74 25.48
CA THR A 475 -40.44 -57.40 26.74
C THR A 475 -39.37 -58.46 26.94
N GLY A 476 -38.63 -58.36 28.05
CA GLY A 476 -37.53 -59.26 28.38
C GLY A 476 -37.95 -60.74 28.32
N GLY A 477 -37.36 -61.46 27.38
CA GLY A 477 -37.36 -62.92 27.37
C GLY A 477 -36.29 -63.43 28.34
N LYS A 478 -36.71 -64.08 29.42
CA LYS A 478 -35.84 -64.95 30.22
C LYS A 478 -35.25 -66.04 29.31
N LYS A 479 -33.93 -66.15 29.28
CA LYS A 479 -33.20 -67.43 29.24
C LYS A 479 -31.94 -67.30 30.06
#